data_AF-A0A1I7SAX5-F1
#
_entry.id   AF-A0A1I7SAX5-F1
#
_cell.length_a   1.000
_cell.length_b   1.000
_cell.length_c   1.000
_cell.angle_alpha   90.00
_cell.angle_beta   90.00
_cell.angle_gamma   90.00
#
_symmetry.space_group_name_H-M   'P 1'
#
loop_
_entity.id
_entity.type
_entity.pdbx_description
1 polymer ?
#
loop_
_entity_poly.entity_id
_entity_poly.type
_entity_poly.pdbx_seq_one_letter_code
_entity_poly.pdbx_strand_id
1 'polypeptide(L)'
;MEHRTTSYRRTLDPYPSESDIYKELTPDDFNFLEDRQLNEYAAVSKKRASYRPSSSCYRPNIWSVLNVIQIFIAILLLIFAFFRFFRIFGRPNGNILLDFIKAEDYAQSNQDGTEIISIKLGASLFVPCCLQLISGFSGVWPGQPRSNYGCLIVHVIFSMFAIVYWFEPITYAALELNLRNVQLENNISSLTYHILLVLLVLTALMVLVVTSLSMCNAILVLSEPCNIVHSPVDVHLGMASVILSIVCSALGVYVSASTLTSVTEWAVPSVRNIAALYGFGLRELIICSYITLATGLCSASTMIQQRNLRLAALVLQIISLFLIFGHMITADRITAVTHNMKTMFSVGLNRPIGPESLLLLYTFISILTVLIVAHTISTILALCKNFSDPLTSSNMYSQQLDEGQEHSAYHANI
;
A
#
# COMPACT_ATOMS: atom_id res chain seq x y z
N MET A 1 56.19 -23.62 -48.02
CA MET A 1 56.16 -25.00 -47.46
C MET A 1 57.13 -25.03 -46.31
N GLU A 2 56.62 -25.04 -45.07
CA GLU A 2 57.11 -25.87 -43.96
C GLU A 2 56.37 -25.45 -42.69
N HIS A 3 55.53 -26.38 -42.23
CA HIS A 3 54.89 -26.37 -40.93
C HIS A 3 55.94 -26.62 -39.83
N ARG A 4 55.93 -25.82 -38.76
CA ARG A 4 56.46 -26.24 -37.45
C ARG A 4 55.36 -26.19 -36.40
N THR A 5 54.84 -27.37 -36.12
CA THR A 5 54.13 -27.75 -34.91
C THR A 5 55.13 -27.83 -33.75
N THR A 6 54.79 -27.26 -32.59
CA THR A 6 55.44 -27.59 -31.32
C THR A 6 54.40 -28.23 -30.40
N SER A 7 54.52 -29.53 -30.22
CA SER A 7 53.78 -30.31 -29.23
C SER A 7 54.47 -30.17 -27.88
N TYR A 8 53.78 -29.62 -26.88
CA TYR A 8 54.19 -29.79 -25.48
C TYR A 8 53.53 -31.06 -24.92
N ARG A 9 54.35 -32.09 -24.74
CA ARG A 9 54.03 -33.37 -24.11
C ARG A 9 54.00 -33.14 -22.59
N ARG A 10 52.81 -33.15 -21.98
CA ARG A 10 52.67 -33.15 -20.52
C ARG A 10 52.62 -34.61 -20.07
N THR A 11 53.71 -35.06 -19.44
CA THR A 11 53.78 -36.33 -18.71
C THR A 11 52.77 -36.32 -17.57
N LEU A 12 51.93 -37.36 -17.50
CA LEU A 12 51.14 -37.67 -16.31
C LEU A 12 52.08 -38.28 -15.28
N ASP A 13 52.28 -37.59 -14.16
CA ASP A 13 52.77 -38.21 -12.94
C ASP A 13 51.59 -38.95 -12.27
N PRO A 14 51.82 -40.16 -11.71
CA PRO A 14 50.80 -40.87 -10.97
C PRO A 14 50.52 -40.17 -9.64
N TYR A 15 49.24 -40.07 -9.29
CA TYR A 15 48.77 -39.62 -7.97
C TYR A 15 49.42 -40.46 -6.86
N PRO A 16 49.92 -39.84 -5.77
CA PRO A 16 50.32 -40.59 -4.60
C PRO A 16 49.08 -41.14 -3.89
N SER A 17 49.16 -42.40 -3.44
CA SER A 17 48.14 -43.05 -2.62
C SER A 17 48.04 -42.39 -1.24
N GLU A 18 46.81 -42.24 -0.76
CA GLU A 18 46.41 -41.61 0.52
C GLU A 18 47.02 -42.23 1.80
N SER A 19 47.80 -43.31 1.69
CA SER A 19 48.35 -44.04 2.84
C SER A 19 49.74 -43.59 3.30
N ASP A 20 50.40 -42.65 2.59
CA ASP A 20 51.79 -42.24 2.92
C ASP A 20 51.93 -40.81 3.49
N ILE A 21 50.83 -40.09 3.76
CA ILE A 21 50.84 -38.68 4.24
C ILE A 21 50.68 -38.57 5.77
N TYR A 22 51.02 -39.61 6.53
CA TYR A 22 50.96 -39.55 8.01
C TYR A 22 52.22 -40.08 8.68
N LYS A 23 53.39 -39.70 8.18
CA LYS A 23 54.63 -39.79 8.95
C LYS A 23 55.35 -38.45 8.98
N GLU A 24 55.43 -37.93 10.20
CA GLU A 24 56.19 -36.76 10.64
C GLU A 24 55.72 -35.41 10.08
N LEU A 25 54.61 -34.90 10.62
CA LEU A 25 54.42 -33.45 10.75
C LEU A 25 54.89 -33.03 12.14
N THR A 26 55.84 -32.10 12.17
CA THR A 26 56.24 -31.41 13.41
C THR A 26 55.25 -30.27 13.71
N PRO A 27 55.08 -29.87 15.00
CA PRO A 27 54.13 -28.83 15.40
C PRO A 27 54.32 -27.47 14.69
N ASP A 28 55.53 -27.19 14.18
CA ASP A 28 55.85 -25.95 13.47
C ASP A 28 55.26 -25.90 12.04
N ASP A 29 54.92 -27.03 11.44
CA ASP A 29 54.35 -27.10 10.08
C ASP A 29 52.87 -26.69 10.04
N PHE A 30 52.17 -26.79 11.18
CA PHE A 30 50.77 -26.35 11.31
C PHE A 30 50.64 -24.82 11.27
N ASN A 31 51.57 -24.10 11.89
CA ASN A 31 51.55 -22.63 11.88
C ASN A 31 51.78 -22.05 10.47
N PHE A 32 52.61 -22.72 9.65
CA PHE A 32 52.88 -22.28 8.28
C PHE A 32 51.69 -22.47 7.34
N LEU A 33 50.90 -23.53 7.53
CA LEU A 33 49.68 -23.78 6.74
C LEU A 33 48.54 -22.83 7.15
N GLU A 34 48.41 -22.51 8.44
CA GLU A 34 47.41 -21.61 8.97
C GLU A 34 47.65 -20.15 8.51
N ASP A 35 48.91 -19.69 8.52
CA ASP A 35 49.29 -18.36 8.00
C ASP A 35 49.10 -18.23 6.48
N ARG A 36 49.29 -19.33 5.73
CA ARG A 36 49.10 -19.32 4.27
C ARG A 36 47.61 -19.26 3.91
N GLN A 37 46.76 -19.99 4.64
CA GLN A 37 45.31 -19.89 4.47
C GLN A 37 44.77 -18.53 4.92
N LEU A 38 45.23 -17.97 6.05
CA LEU A 38 44.82 -16.63 6.49
C LEU A 38 45.16 -15.55 5.46
N ASN A 39 46.33 -15.63 4.83
CA ASN A 39 46.75 -14.69 3.78
C ASN A 39 45.96 -14.86 2.48
N GLU A 40 45.56 -16.08 2.14
CA GLU A 40 44.73 -16.36 0.97
C GLU A 40 43.27 -15.90 1.18
N TYR A 41 42.72 -16.10 2.38
CA TYR A 41 41.43 -15.53 2.81
C TYR A 41 41.48 -14.00 2.86
N ALA A 42 42.57 -13.39 3.35
CA ALA A 42 42.76 -11.95 3.35
C ALA A 42 42.90 -11.39 1.93
N ALA A 43 43.54 -12.11 1.00
CA ALA A 43 43.67 -11.73 -0.40
C ALA A 43 42.35 -11.86 -1.17
N VAL A 44 41.54 -12.89 -0.89
CA VAL A 44 40.18 -13.07 -1.44
C VAL A 44 39.21 -12.02 -0.86
N SER A 45 39.35 -11.68 0.43
CA SER A 45 38.63 -10.58 1.08
C SER A 45 38.97 -9.22 0.45
N LYS A 46 40.26 -8.93 0.21
CA LYS A 46 40.70 -7.72 -0.50
C LYS A 46 40.24 -7.68 -1.97
N LYS A 47 40.21 -8.82 -2.67
CA LYS A 47 39.67 -8.93 -4.04
C LYS A 47 38.15 -8.73 -4.08
N ARG A 48 37.40 -9.25 -3.10
CA ARG A 48 35.94 -8.99 -2.96
C ARG A 48 35.64 -7.54 -2.59
N ALA A 49 36.47 -6.89 -1.79
CA ALA A 49 36.34 -5.45 -1.48
C ALA A 49 36.62 -4.54 -2.69
N SER A 50 37.31 -5.04 -3.72
CA SER A 50 37.62 -4.30 -4.95
C SER A 50 36.56 -4.45 -6.07
N TYR A 51 35.56 -5.32 -5.91
CA TYR A 51 34.42 -5.38 -6.82
C TYR A 51 33.31 -4.41 -6.35
N ARG A 52 33.65 -3.12 -6.26
CA ARG A 52 32.63 -2.07 -6.30
C ARG A 52 32.11 -2.04 -7.75
N PRO A 53 30.84 -2.39 -8.03
CA PRO A 53 30.29 -2.10 -9.34
C PRO A 53 30.40 -0.60 -9.56
N SER A 54 31.01 -0.23 -10.69
CA SER A 54 31.31 1.13 -11.05
C SER A 54 30.04 1.99 -11.04
N SER A 55 30.18 3.17 -10.49
CA SER A 55 29.31 4.31 -10.71
C SER A 55 29.29 4.66 -12.21
N SER A 56 28.24 4.26 -12.94
CA SER A 56 27.61 5.08 -14.00
C SER A 56 26.59 4.26 -14.78
N CYS A 57 25.33 4.30 -14.34
CA CYS A 57 24.21 4.39 -15.27
C CYS A 57 23.07 5.03 -14.49
N TYR A 58 22.82 6.31 -14.75
CA TYR A 58 21.68 7.05 -14.21
C TYR A 58 20.41 6.47 -14.85
N ARG A 59 20.03 5.24 -14.47
CA ARG A 59 18.64 4.80 -14.67
C ARG A 59 17.81 5.75 -13.82
N PRO A 60 16.86 6.50 -14.37
CA PRO A 60 15.88 7.16 -13.53
C PRO A 60 15.23 6.04 -12.69
N ASN A 61 15.61 5.96 -11.42
CA ASN A 61 15.03 5.00 -10.49
C ASN A 61 13.52 5.27 -10.53
N ILE A 62 12.73 4.25 -10.87
CA ILE A 62 11.25 4.31 -10.89
C ILE A 62 10.72 5.01 -9.63
N TRP A 63 11.41 4.83 -8.49
CA TRP A 63 11.23 5.56 -7.24
C TRP A 63 11.21 7.09 -7.36
N SER A 64 12.21 7.70 -8.01
CA SER A 64 12.26 9.16 -8.19
C SER A 64 11.11 9.65 -9.08
N VAL A 65 10.69 8.85 -10.06
CA VAL A 65 9.57 9.20 -10.94
C VAL A 65 8.26 9.19 -10.16
N LEU A 66 8.01 8.17 -9.31
CA LEU A 66 6.83 8.10 -8.46
C LEU A 66 6.72 9.32 -7.52
N ASN A 67 7.84 9.72 -6.90
CA ASN A 67 7.85 10.88 -6.02
C ASN A 67 7.65 12.21 -6.75
N VAL A 68 8.20 12.36 -7.96
CA VAL A 68 7.95 13.55 -8.80
C VAL A 68 6.49 13.63 -9.23
N ILE A 69 5.88 12.50 -9.63
CA ILE A 69 4.44 12.43 -9.94
C ILE A 69 3.62 12.82 -8.71
N GLN A 70 3.98 12.29 -7.54
CA GLN A 70 3.31 12.60 -6.27
C GLN A 70 3.35 14.10 -5.95
N ILE A 71 4.49 14.77 -6.11
CA ILE A 71 4.63 16.22 -5.92
C ILE A 71 3.77 16.99 -6.92
N PHE A 72 3.87 16.64 -8.21
CA PHE A 72 3.16 17.33 -9.28
C PHE A 72 1.64 17.31 -9.06
N ILE A 73 1.09 16.14 -8.72
CA ILE A 73 -0.34 15.97 -8.46
C ILE A 73 -0.77 16.75 -7.23
N ALA A 74 0.03 16.75 -6.15
CA ALA A 74 -0.29 17.53 -4.96
C ALA A 74 -0.32 19.04 -5.25
N ILE A 75 0.59 19.56 -6.07
CA ILE A 75 0.58 20.98 -6.50
C ILE A 75 -0.69 21.28 -7.31
N LEU A 76 -1.03 20.44 -8.30
CA LEU A 76 -2.24 20.64 -9.11
C LEU A 76 -3.51 20.64 -8.24
N LEU A 77 -3.62 19.70 -7.30
CA LEU A 77 -4.77 19.61 -6.41
C LEU A 77 -4.82 20.75 -5.39
N LEU A 78 -3.67 21.28 -4.96
CA LEU A 78 -3.61 22.46 -4.09
C LEU A 78 -4.02 23.74 -4.84
N ILE A 79 -3.62 23.89 -6.11
CA ILE A 79 -4.10 24.97 -6.98
C ILE A 79 -5.61 24.86 -7.17
N PHE A 80 -6.11 23.65 -7.45
CA PHE A 80 -7.55 23.39 -7.57
C PHE A 80 -8.30 23.71 -6.28
N ALA A 81 -7.77 23.29 -5.13
CA ALA A 81 -8.31 23.57 -3.80
C ALA A 81 -8.37 25.07 -3.53
N PHE A 82 -7.31 25.81 -3.89
CA PHE A 82 -7.25 27.26 -3.77
C PHE A 82 -8.37 27.93 -4.57
N PHE A 83 -8.54 27.59 -5.85
CA PHE A 83 -9.62 28.14 -6.67
C PHE A 83 -11.03 27.83 -6.11
N ARG A 84 -11.22 26.64 -5.53
CA ARG A 84 -12.49 26.26 -4.90
C ARG A 84 -12.73 27.00 -3.60
N PHE A 85 -11.73 27.10 -2.74
CA PHE A 85 -11.82 27.78 -1.44
C PHE A 85 -12.13 29.27 -1.63
N PHE A 86 -11.50 29.94 -2.60
CA PHE A 86 -11.72 31.37 -2.85
C PHE A 86 -13.14 31.73 -3.30
N ARG A 87 -13.94 30.76 -3.75
CA ARG A 87 -15.38 31.00 -4.02
C ARG A 87 -16.14 31.44 -2.77
N ILE A 88 -15.67 31.11 -1.56
CA ILE A 88 -16.30 31.56 -0.31
C ILE A 88 -16.38 33.08 -0.21
N PHE A 89 -15.39 33.80 -0.77
CA PHE A 89 -15.31 35.26 -0.74
C PHE A 89 -16.07 35.93 -1.89
N GLY A 90 -16.49 35.17 -2.89
CA GLY A 90 -17.27 35.66 -4.03
C GLY A 90 -18.79 35.67 -3.80
N ARG A 91 -19.27 35.22 -2.63
CA ARG A 91 -20.71 35.13 -2.34
C ARG A 91 -21.32 36.51 -2.06
N PRO A 92 -22.29 36.97 -2.85
CA PRO A 92 -22.88 38.31 -2.70
C PRO A 92 -23.81 38.47 -1.48
N ASN A 93 -24.25 37.38 -0.83
CA ASN A 93 -25.15 37.40 0.33
C ASN A 93 -24.49 36.70 1.55
N GLY A 94 -23.57 37.41 2.22
CA GLY A 94 -22.65 36.88 3.25
C GLY A 94 -23.19 36.73 4.68
N ASN A 95 -24.51 36.68 4.91
CA ASN A 95 -25.07 36.69 6.28
C ASN A 95 -25.47 35.31 6.83
N ILE A 96 -24.99 34.21 6.23
CA ILE A 96 -25.26 32.85 6.72
C ILE A 96 -24.00 32.32 7.39
N LEU A 97 -24.06 32.05 8.69
CA LEU A 97 -23.06 31.26 9.41
C LEU A 97 -23.08 29.84 8.82
N LEU A 98 -22.01 29.44 8.12
CA LEU A 98 -21.87 28.09 7.60
C LEU A 98 -21.54 27.13 8.74
N ASP A 99 -22.47 26.24 9.07
CA ASP A 99 -22.17 25.06 9.87
C ASP A 99 -21.57 23.98 8.95
N PHE A 100 -20.24 23.92 8.93
CA PHE A 100 -19.50 22.89 8.20
C PHE A 100 -19.66 21.50 8.83
N ILE A 101 -20.31 21.31 9.97
CA ILE A 101 -20.52 19.97 10.53
C ILE A 101 -21.77 19.34 9.89
N LYS A 102 -22.79 20.14 9.56
CA LYS A 102 -24.09 19.67 9.04
C LYS A 102 -24.37 20.00 7.57
N ALA A 103 -23.37 20.35 6.76
CA ALA A 103 -23.61 20.74 5.36
C ALA A 103 -24.40 19.71 4.51
N GLU A 104 -24.33 18.43 4.88
CA GLU A 104 -25.10 17.35 4.22
C GLU A 104 -26.61 17.52 4.47
N ASP A 105 -27.01 18.04 5.64
CA ASP A 105 -28.41 18.32 5.99
C ASP A 105 -28.98 19.51 5.20
N TYR A 106 -28.12 20.44 4.75
CA TYR A 106 -28.51 21.61 3.95
C TYR A 106 -28.57 21.32 2.44
N ALA A 107 -28.09 20.15 1.99
CA ALA A 107 -27.99 19.79 0.57
C ALA A 107 -29.31 19.31 -0.07
N GLN A 108 -30.45 19.42 0.64
CA GLN A 108 -31.70 18.73 0.30
C GLN A 108 -32.38 19.08 -1.03
N SER A 109 -31.96 20.13 -1.74
CA SER A 109 -32.40 20.42 -3.13
C SER A 109 -31.81 21.70 -3.73
N ASN A 110 -30.97 22.43 -2.99
CA ASN A 110 -30.60 23.79 -3.36
C ASN A 110 -29.16 23.88 -3.86
N GLN A 111 -28.93 24.75 -4.85
CA GLN A 111 -27.60 25.06 -5.38
C GLN A 111 -26.61 25.46 -4.26
N ASP A 112 -27.11 26.10 -3.20
CA ASP A 112 -26.35 26.51 -2.02
C ASP A 112 -25.68 25.33 -1.28
N GLY A 113 -26.34 24.16 -1.21
CA GLY A 113 -25.80 22.98 -0.53
C GLY A 113 -24.65 22.33 -1.30
N THR A 114 -24.79 22.23 -2.63
CA THR A 114 -23.71 21.79 -3.52
C THR A 114 -22.48 22.69 -3.42
N GLU A 115 -22.71 23.99 -3.29
CA GLU A 115 -21.61 24.95 -3.13
C GLU A 115 -20.93 24.83 -1.76
N ILE A 116 -21.67 24.57 -0.67
CA ILE A 116 -21.07 24.28 0.65
C ILE A 116 -20.21 23.01 0.60
N ILE A 117 -20.70 21.92 -0.01
CA ILE A 117 -19.93 20.68 -0.21
C ILE A 117 -18.67 20.96 -1.01
N SER A 118 -18.76 21.83 -2.01
CA SER A 118 -17.61 22.19 -2.84
C SER A 118 -16.54 23.00 -2.08
N ILE A 119 -16.96 23.88 -1.18
CA ILE A 119 -16.05 24.61 -0.28
C ILE A 119 -15.38 23.64 0.69
N LYS A 120 -16.15 22.70 1.27
CA LYS A 120 -15.61 21.63 2.12
C LYS A 120 -14.59 20.78 1.41
N LEU A 121 -14.88 20.39 0.15
CA LEU A 121 -13.94 19.67 -0.69
C LEU A 121 -12.64 20.47 -0.88
N GLY A 122 -12.74 21.77 -1.18
CA GLY A 122 -11.57 22.65 -1.28
C GLY A 122 -10.74 22.67 0.01
N ALA A 123 -11.39 22.80 1.17
CA ALA A 123 -10.72 22.81 2.46
C ALA A 123 -10.09 21.45 2.82
N SER A 124 -10.79 20.34 2.56
CA SER A 124 -10.32 18.99 2.91
C SER A 124 -9.15 18.51 2.05
N LEU A 125 -8.93 19.11 0.88
CA LEU A 125 -7.76 18.83 0.04
C LEU A 125 -6.44 19.39 0.61
N PHE A 126 -6.50 20.41 1.47
CA PHE A 126 -5.29 21.13 1.91
C PHE A 126 -4.33 20.23 2.71
N VAL A 127 -4.82 19.59 3.77
CA VAL A 127 -4.03 18.74 4.66
C VAL A 127 -3.37 17.57 3.90
N PRO A 128 -4.10 16.72 3.15
CA PRO A 128 -3.48 15.62 2.43
C PRO A 128 -2.50 16.09 1.35
N CYS A 129 -2.75 17.23 0.68
CA CYS A 129 -1.78 17.80 -0.27
C CYS A 129 -0.48 18.22 0.42
N CYS A 130 -0.55 18.91 1.56
CA CYS A 130 0.64 19.29 2.32
C CYS A 130 1.45 18.07 2.79
N LEU A 131 0.77 17.05 3.33
CA LEU A 131 1.42 15.80 3.74
C LEU A 131 2.08 15.09 2.54
N GLN A 132 1.37 15.04 1.40
CA GLN A 132 1.86 14.44 0.18
C GLN A 132 3.06 15.20 -0.42
N LEU A 133 3.12 16.53 -0.28
CA LEU A 133 4.29 17.34 -0.67
C LEU A 133 5.49 17.05 0.21
N ILE A 134 5.32 17.06 1.54
CA ILE A 134 6.42 16.76 2.48
C ILE A 134 6.97 15.36 2.22
N SER A 135 6.07 14.38 2.05
CA SER A 135 6.44 13.03 1.64
C SER A 135 7.16 13.02 0.29
N GLY A 136 6.62 13.68 -0.74
CA GLY A 136 7.22 13.70 -2.07
C GLY A 136 8.64 14.29 -2.06
N PHE A 137 8.85 15.44 -1.41
CA PHE A 137 10.17 16.06 -1.32
C PHE A 137 11.17 15.19 -0.53
N SER A 138 10.75 14.59 0.57
CA SER A 138 11.59 13.65 1.34
C SER A 138 11.87 12.34 0.59
N GLY A 139 11.00 11.95 -0.35
CA GLY A 139 11.21 10.83 -1.26
C GLY A 139 12.02 11.16 -2.52
N VAL A 140 12.19 12.43 -2.88
CA VAL A 140 13.13 12.82 -3.95
C VAL A 140 14.54 13.05 -3.38
N TRP A 141 14.63 13.46 -2.12
CA TRP A 141 15.88 13.88 -1.49
C TRP A 141 16.49 12.82 -0.57
N PRO A 142 17.78 12.44 -0.73
CA PRO A 142 18.72 12.75 -1.80
C PRO A 142 18.63 11.69 -2.91
N GLY A 143 19.10 12.01 -4.11
CA GLY A 143 19.26 11.06 -5.22
C GLY A 143 20.23 9.90 -4.99
N GLN A 144 20.51 9.53 -3.72
CA GLN A 144 21.31 8.38 -3.32
C GLN A 144 20.62 7.63 -2.15
N PRO A 145 20.19 6.36 -2.35
CA PRO A 145 19.36 5.62 -1.40
C PRO A 145 20.05 5.22 -0.08
N ARG A 146 21.36 5.50 0.09
CA ARG A 146 22.14 4.98 1.23
C ARG A 146 22.62 6.02 2.24
N SER A 147 22.57 7.32 1.96
CA SER A 147 23.13 8.32 2.89
C SER A 147 22.12 8.98 3.83
N ASN A 148 20.81 8.94 3.54
CA ASN A 148 19.79 9.69 4.31
C ASN A 148 18.59 8.82 4.70
N TYR A 149 18.81 7.83 5.57
CA TYR A 149 17.73 7.02 6.16
C TYR A 149 16.62 7.87 6.82
N GLY A 150 16.98 9.02 7.40
CA GLY A 150 16.00 9.94 7.99
C GLY A 150 14.97 10.47 6.99
N CYS A 151 15.38 10.83 5.77
CA CYS A 151 14.45 11.29 4.73
C CYS A 151 13.49 10.18 4.29
N LEU A 152 13.97 8.93 4.19
CA LEU A 152 13.12 7.78 3.86
C LEU A 152 12.09 7.50 4.96
N ILE A 153 12.47 7.62 6.24
CA ILE A 153 11.54 7.47 7.36
C ILE A 153 10.47 8.57 7.32
N VAL A 154 10.88 9.83 7.11
CA VAL A 154 9.95 10.96 6.94
C VAL A 154 9.00 10.70 5.76
N HIS A 155 9.52 10.26 4.62
CA HIS A 155 8.71 9.92 3.45
C HIS A 155 7.65 8.86 3.80
N VAL A 156 8.04 7.77 4.46
CA VAL A 156 7.10 6.71 4.86
C VAL A 156 6.03 7.24 5.81
N ILE A 157 6.40 7.96 6.87
CA ILE A 157 5.46 8.49 7.86
C ILE A 157 4.45 9.45 7.22
N PHE A 158 4.92 10.42 6.45
CA PHE A 158 4.05 11.40 5.80
C PHE A 158 3.20 10.77 4.69
N SER A 159 3.70 9.75 3.98
CA SER A 159 2.90 8.95 3.04
C SER A 159 1.76 8.22 3.75
N MET A 160 2.01 7.59 4.92
CA MET A 160 0.95 6.93 5.68
C MET A 160 -0.17 7.92 6.03
N PHE A 161 0.18 9.07 6.60
CA PHE A 161 -0.80 10.09 6.95
C PHE A 161 -1.52 10.63 5.71
N ALA A 162 -0.80 10.95 4.63
CA ALA A 162 -1.41 11.43 3.39
C ALA A 162 -2.47 10.45 2.89
N ILE A 163 -2.18 9.15 2.84
CA ILE A 163 -3.14 8.11 2.39
C ILE A 163 -4.40 8.14 3.27
N VAL A 164 -4.26 8.19 4.60
CA VAL A 164 -5.42 8.23 5.51
C VAL A 164 -6.29 9.48 5.25
N TYR A 165 -5.66 10.66 5.15
CA TYR A 165 -6.40 11.91 4.95
C TYR A 165 -7.02 12.07 3.54
N TRP A 166 -6.61 11.28 2.54
CA TRP A 166 -7.18 11.35 1.18
C TRP A 166 -8.60 10.81 1.06
N PHE A 167 -9.06 9.96 1.98
CA PHE A 167 -10.39 9.33 1.84
C PHE A 167 -11.54 10.31 1.99
N GLU A 168 -11.39 11.34 2.83
CA GLU A 168 -12.39 12.37 3.04
C GLU A 168 -12.63 13.25 1.80
N PRO A 169 -11.61 13.89 1.18
CA PRO A 169 -11.81 14.65 -0.06
C PRO A 169 -12.29 13.77 -1.23
N ILE A 170 -11.86 12.51 -1.34
CA ILE A 170 -12.37 11.60 -2.37
C ILE A 170 -13.88 11.38 -2.18
N THR A 171 -14.32 11.16 -0.93
CA THR A 171 -15.73 11.00 -0.61
C THR A 171 -16.53 12.27 -0.91
N TYR A 172 -16.03 13.45 -0.54
CA TYR A 172 -16.70 14.72 -0.85
C TYR A 172 -16.76 15.02 -2.36
N ALA A 173 -15.71 14.70 -3.11
CA ALA A 173 -15.70 14.89 -4.56
C ALA A 173 -16.72 13.96 -5.25
N ALA A 174 -16.81 12.71 -4.80
CA ALA A 174 -17.80 11.77 -5.30
C ALA A 174 -19.23 12.21 -4.97
N LEU A 175 -19.46 12.74 -3.77
CA LEU A 175 -20.75 13.28 -3.33
C LEU A 175 -21.13 14.56 -4.10
N GLU A 176 -20.21 15.52 -4.29
CA GLU A 176 -20.44 16.73 -5.10
C GLU A 176 -20.83 16.37 -6.54
N LEU A 177 -20.07 15.45 -7.15
CA LEU A 177 -20.29 15.01 -8.53
C LEU A 177 -21.67 14.37 -8.70
N ASN A 178 -22.07 13.52 -7.76
CA ASN A 178 -23.37 12.88 -7.76
C ASN A 178 -24.50 13.90 -7.54
N LEU A 179 -24.44 14.70 -6.47
CA LEU A 179 -25.46 15.70 -6.14
C LEU A 179 -25.70 16.65 -7.31
N ARG A 180 -24.63 17.16 -7.91
CA ARG A 180 -24.74 18.10 -9.02
C ARG A 180 -25.31 17.48 -10.29
N ASN A 181 -24.71 16.38 -10.76
CA ASN A 181 -25.02 15.85 -12.09
C ASN A 181 -26.22 14.91 -12.09
N VAL A 182 -26.43 14.13 -11.03
CA VAL A 182 -27.51 13.13 -10.96
C VAL A 182 -28.78 13.76 -10.39
N GLN A 183 -28.67 14.53 -9.30
CA GLN A 183 -29.85 15.00 -8.58
C GLN A 183 -30.36 16.35 -9.07
N LEU A 184 -29.47 17.34 -9.22
CA LEU A 184 -29.87 18.69 -9.63
C LEU A 184 -30.07 18.81 -11.14
N GLU A 185 -29.15 18.26 -11.92
CA GLU A 185 -29.15 18.43 -13.38
C GLU A 185 -29.74 17.23 -14.14
N ASN A 186 -29.96 16.08 -13.48
CA ASN A 186 -30.44 14.82 -14.08
C ASN A 186 -29.70 14.41 -15.38
N ASN A 187 -28.38 14.68 -15.41
CA ASN A 187 -27.47 14.53 -16.53
C ASN A 187 -26.70 13.19 -16.49
N ILE A 188 -27.36 12.11 -16.03
CA ILE A 188 -26.72 10.79 -15.82
C ILE A 188 -26.13 10.23 -17.12
N SER A 189 -26.78 10.47 -18.26
CA SER A 189 -26.32 10.02 -19.58
C SER A 189 -25.33 10.98 -20.25
N SER A 190 -25.02 12.12 -19.63
CA SER A 190 -24.14 13.12 -20.22
C SER A 190 -22.70 12.61 -20.32
N LEU A 191 -22.06 12.83 -21.47
CA LEU A 191 -20.64 12.55 -21.66
C LEU A 191 -19.78 13.28 -20.60
N THR A 192 -20.17 14.50 -20.24
CA THR A 192 -19.48 15.32 -19.22
C THR A 192 -19.45 14.62 -17.87
N TYR A 193 -20.56 14.03 -17.44
CA TYR A 193 -20.65 13.29 -16.18
C TYR A 193 -19.69 12.09 -16.18
N HIS A 194 -19.66 11.31 -17.27
CA HIS A 194 -18.77 10.16 -17.41
C HIS A 194 -17.29 10.56 -17.43
N ILE A 195 -16.94 11.65 -18.13
CA ILE A 195 -15.57 12.18 -18.15
C ILE A 195 -15.13 12.60 -16.75
N LEU A 196 -16.00 13.32 -16.01
CA LEU A 196 -15.70 13.75 -14.65
C LEU A 196 -15.57 12.56 -13.68
N LEU A 197 -16.39 11.51 -13.86
CA LEU A 197 -16.29 10.28 -13.07
C LEU A 197 -14.95 9.56 -13.33
N VAL A 198 -14.55 9.42 -14.60
CA VAL A 198 -13.25 8.82 -14.96
C VAL A 198 -12.10 9.64 -14.37
N LEU A 199 -12.18 10.97 -14.44
CA LEU A 199 -11.17 11.86 -13.89
C LEU A 199 -11.07 11.74 -12.35
N LEU A 200 -12.21 11.61 -11.66
CA LEU A 200 -12.27 11.38 -10.22
C LEU A 200 -11.58 10.06 -9.86
N VAL A 201 -11.92 8.97 -10.55
CA VAL A 201 -11.31 7.65 -10.32
C VAL A 201 -9.82 7.69 -10.59
N LEU A 202 -9.39 8.28 -11.71
CA LEU A 202 -7.98 8.39 -12.05
C LEU A 202 -7.21 9.20 -10.99
N THR A 203 -7.78 10.32 -10.54
CA THR A 203 -7.18 11.16 -9.50
C THR A 203 -7.08 10.41 -8.18
N ALA A 204 -8.14 9.70 -7.77
CA ALA A 204 -8.16 8.87 -6.56
C ALA A 204 -7.09 7.77 -6.62
N LEU A 205 -6.97 7.07 -7.76
CA LEU A 205 -5.92 6.07 -7.97
C LEU A 205 -4.54 6.70 -7.90
N MET A 206 -4.34 7.87 -8.51
CA MET A 206 -3.05 8.54 -8.46
C MET A 206 -2.65 8.92 -7.03
N VAL A 207 -3.54 9.54 -6.24
CA VAL A 207 -3.17 9.97 -4.89
C VAL A 207 -3.03 8.81 -3.90
N LEU A 208 -3.78 7.72 -4.07
CA LEU A 208 -3.70 6.55 -3.18
C LEU A 208 -2.64 5.54 -3.62
N VAL A 209 -2.66 5.10 -4.87
CA VAL A 209 -1.79 4.00 -5.36
C VAL A 209 -0.37 4.47 -5.57
N VAL A 210 -0.13 5.66 -6.16
CA VAL A 210 1.24 6.16 -6.37
C VAL A 210 1.92 6.39 -5.02
N THR A 211 1.22 7.01 -4.07
CA THR A 211 1.74 7.23 -2.71
C THR A 211 2.02 5.91 -1.99
N SER A 212 1.13 4.92 -2.12
CA SER A 212 1.33 3.57 -1.55
C SER A 212 2.55 2.87 -2.15
N LEU A 213 2.70 2.90 -3.48
CA LEU A 213 3.84 2.30 -4.17
C LEU A 213 5.16 2.99 -3.83
N SER A 214 5.16 4.33 -3.75
CA SER A 214 6.36 5.07 -3.38
C SER A 214 6.82 4.75 -1.96
N MET A 215 5.86 4.71 -1.02
CA MET A 215 6.09 4.29 0.36
C MET A 215 6.62 2.86 0.45
N CYS A 216 6.00 1.90 -0.24
CA CYS A 216 6.47 0.52 -0.28
C CYS A 216 7.91 0.44 -0.81
N ASN A 217 8.24 1.17 -1.87
CA ASN A 217 9.60 1.23 -2.40
C ASN A 217 10.60 1.82 -1.39
N ALA A 218 10.22 2.85 -0.63
CA ALA A 218 11.07 3.39 0.44
C ALA A 218 11.34 2.36 1.53
N ILE A 219 10.33 1.56 1.92
CA ILE A 219 10.47 0.48 2.90
C ILE A 219 11.38 -0.64 2.36
N LEU A 220 11.25 -0.97 1.07
CA LEU A 220 12.12 -1.95 0.42
C LEU A 220 13.59 -1.54 0.42
N VAL A 221 13.87 -0.23 0.33
CA VAL A 221 15.23 0.33 0.42
C VAL A 221 15.73 0.41 1.88
N LEU A 222 14.83 0.69 2.83
CA LEU A 222 15.13 0.77 4.26
C LEU A 222 15.49 -0.59 4.87
N SER A 223 14.88 -1.67 4.39
CA SER A 223 15.05 -3.02 4.96
C SER A 223 15.93 -3.89 4.07
N GLU A 224 16.89 -4.58 4.67
CA GLU A 224 17.66 -5.61 3.95
C GLU A 224 16.75 -6.78 3.53
N PRO A 225 16.94 -7.32 2.32
CA PRO A 225 16.23 -8.50 1.86
C PRO A 225 16.73 -9.71 2.64
N CYS A 226 15.80 -10.39 3.30
CA CYS A 226 16.04 -11.66 3.98
C CYS A 226 14.79 -12.52 3.78
N ASN A 227 14.98 -13.84 3.66
CA ASN A 227 13.86 -14.75 3.55
C ASN A 227 13.22 -14.98 4.92
N ILE A 228 11.89 -15.03 4.94
CA ILE A 228 11.11 -15.32 6.14
C ILE A 228 10.59 -16.75 6.04
N VAL A 229 10.65 -17.48 7.15
CA VAL A 229 10.08 -18.83 7.26
C VAL A 229 8.60 -18.80 6.86
N HIS A 230 8.24 -19.72 5.97
CA HIS A 230 6.87 -19.88 5.52
C HIS A 230 5.96 -20.32 6.67
N SER A 231 4.85 -19.60 6.85
CA SER A 231 3.84 -19.90 7.87
C SER A 231 2.51 -20.10 7.17
N PRO A 232 1.94 -21.33 7.18
CA PRO A 232 0.68 -21.60 6.50
C PRO A 232 -0.46 -20.77 7.09
N VAL A 233 -0.42 -20.46 8.38
CA VAL A 233 -1.44 -19.64 9.06
C VAL A 233 -1.53 -18.24 8.44
N ASP A 234 -0.40 -17.62 8.13
CA ASP A 234 -0.36 -16.29 7.52
C ASP A 234 -0.97 -16.27 6.12
N VAL A 235 -0.75 -17.33 5.36
CA VAL A 235 -1.33 -17.50 4.02
C VAL A 235 -2.86 -17.57 4.10
N HIS A 236 -3.39 -18.40 5.01
CA HIS A 236 -4.83 -18.55 5.18
C HIS A 236 -5.47 -17.26 5.70
N LEU A 237 -4.81 -16.57 6.64
CA LEU A 237 -5.27 -15.25 7.12
C LEU A 237 -5.25 -14.21 6.00
N GLY A 238 -4.21 -14.18 5.16
CA GLY A 238 -4.11 -13.31 4.00
C GLY A 238 -5.22 -13.55 2.99
N MET A 239 -5.44 -14.80 2.60
CA MET A 239 -6.51 -15.17 1.68
C MET A 239 -7.91 -14.86 2.25
N ALA A 240 -8.16 -15.16 3.52
CA ALA A 240 -9.42 -14.84 4.18
C ALA A 240 -9.66 -13.32 4.21
N SER A 241 -8.62 -12.53 4.48
CA SER A 241 -8.69 -11.06 4.47
C SER A 241 -9.07 -10.52 3.09
N VAL A 242 -8.49 -11.07 2.01
CA VAL A 242 -8.78 -10.68 0.62
C VAL A 242 -10.22 -11.04 0.23
N ILE A 243 -10.65 -12.28 0.52
CA ILE A 243 -12.01 -12.72 0.20
C ILE A 243 -13.03 -11.83 0.90
N LEU A 244 -12.83 -11.57 2.20
CA LEU A 244 -13.78 -10.79 2.97
C LEU A 244 -13.79 -9.31 2.58
N SER A 245 -12.64 -8.74 2.20
CA SER A 245 -12.61 -7.36 1.69
C SER A 245 -13.33 -7.23 0.35
N ILE A 246 -13.22 -8.24 -0.54
CA ILE A 246 -13.99 -8.30 -1.79
C ILE A 246 -15.50 -8.37 -1.50
N VAL A 247 -15.92 -9.19 -0.53
CA VAL A 247 -17.32 -9.27 -0.10
C VAL A 247 -17.82 -7.92 0.42
N CYS A 248 -17.04 -7.24 1.26
CA CYS A 248 -17.39 -5.91 1.76
C CYS A 248 -17.50 -4.88 0.63
N SER A 249 -16.57 -4.90 -0.34
CA SER A 249 -16.65 -4.05 -1.54
C SER A 249 -17.89 -4.34 -2.37
N ALA A 250 -18.22 -5.62 -2.62
CA ALA A 250 -19.41 -5.99 -3.39
C ALA A 250 -20.71 -5.55 -2.70
N LEU A 251 -20.79 -5.70 -1.37
CA LEU A 251 -21.91 -5.19 -0.57
C LEU A 251 -21.95 -3.66 -0.57
N GLY A 252 -20.79 -2.99 -0.52
CA GLY A 252 -20.69 -1.54 -0.68
C GLY A 252 -21.22 -1.05 -2.03
N VAL A 253 -20.86 -1.73 -3.13
CA VAL A 253 -21.43 -1.46 -4.47
C VAL A 253 -22.95 -1.65 -4.44
N TYR A 254 -23.42 -2.76 -3.88
CA TYR A 254 -24.85 -3.05 -3.83
C TYR A 254 -25.64 -1.99 -3.07
N VAL A 255 -25.20 -1.63 -1.85
CA VAL A 255 -25.83 -0.61 -0.99
C VAL A 255 -25.73 0.79 -1.63
N SER A 256 -24.59 1.12 -2.22
CA SER A 256 -24.42 2.41 -2.91
C SER A 256 -25.32 2.49 -4.14
N ALA A 257 -25.32 1.48 -5.01
CA ALA A 257 -26.13 1.47 -6.24
C ALA A 257 -27.63 1.59 -5.95
N SER A 258 -28.09 0.92 -4.90
CA SER A 258 -29.50 0.93 -4.53
C SER A 258 -29.94 2.21 -3.81
N THR A 259 -29.04 2.89 -3.09
CA THR A 259 -29.33 4.25 -2.56
C THR A 259 -29.32 5.29 -3.67
N LEU A 260 -28.55 5.06 -4.74
CA LEU A 260 -28.43 5.93 -5.90
C LEU A 260 -29.61 5.85 -6.89
N THR A 261 -30.29 4.70 -7.02
CA THR A 261 -31.32 4.48 -8.07
C THR A 261 -32.76 4.70 -7.60
N SER A 262 -33.06 4.55 -6.31
CA SER A 262 -34.43 4.67 -5.79
C SER A 262 -34.86 6.12 -5.45
N VAL A 263 -34.15 7.14 -5.94
CA VAL A 263 -34.35 8.58 -5.66
C VAL A 263 -35.81 9.04 -5.66
N THR A 264 -36.56 8.65 -6.68
CA THR A 264 -37.97 9.03 -6.86
C THR A 264 -38.89 8.36 -5.84
N GLU A 265 -38.47 7.24 -5.24
CA GLU A 265 -39.20 6.46 -4.24
C GLU A 265 -38.91 6.94 -2.80
N TRP A 266 -37.76 7.59 -2.56
CA TRP A 266 -37.40 8.19 -1.25
C TRP A 266 -37.99 9.57 -1.02
N ALA A 267 -38.69 10.16 -2.01
CA ALA A 267 -39.39 11.43 -1.92
C ALA A 267 -40.68 11.36 -1.06
N VAL A 268 -40.62 10.61 0.05
CA VAL A 268 -41.70 10.55 1.05
C VAL A 268 -41.46 11.67 2.07
N PRO A 269 -42.47 12.50 2.40
CA PRO A 269 -42.31 13.64 3.30
C PRO A 269 -41.81 13.27 4.73
N SER A 270 -41.86 11.99 5.10
CA SER A 270 -41.36 11.47 6.38
C SER A 270 -39.83 11.27 6.42
N VAL A 271 -39.15 11.18 5.26
CA VAL A 271 -37.69 11.06 5.19
C VAL A 271 -37.09 12.45 5.13
N ARG A 272 -36.93 13.05 6.31
CA ARG A 272 -36.49 14.44 6.49
C ARG A 272 -35.03 14.71 6.09
N ASN A 273 -34.29 13.71 5.58
CA ASN A 273 -32.88 13.83 5.21
C ASN A 273 -32.46 12.88 4.08
N ILE A 274 -33.04 13.05 2.90
CA ILE A 274 -32.75 12.22 1.71
C ILE A 274 -31.24 12.28 1.37
N ALA A 275 -30.60 13.45 1.56
CA ALA A 275 -29.16 13.67 1.41
C ALA A 275 -28.29 12.73 2.28
N ALA A 276 -28.73 12.39 3.50
CA ALA A 276 -28.00 11.47 4.39
C ALA A 276 -28.11 9.99 3.98
N LEU A 277 -29.09 9.64 3.14
CA LEU A 277 -29.15 8.32 2.49
C LEU A 277 -28.37 8.28 1.17
N TYR A 278 -28.09 9.43 0.55
CA TYR A 278 -27.32 9.48 -0.68
C TYR A 278 -25.84 9.20 -0.45
N GLY A 279 -25.31 8.24 -1.22
CA GLY A 279 -23.92 7.82 -1.05
C GLY A 279 -23.70 7.02 0.24
N PHE A 280 -24.78 6.53 0.87
CA PHE A 280 -24.65 5.54 1.94
C PHE A 280 -24.03 4.27 1.34
N GLY A 281 -22.96 3.76 1.93
CA GLY A 281 -22.17 2.68 1.34
C GLY A 281 -21.06 3.16 0.39
N LEU A 282 -21.08 4.40 -0.11
CA LEU A 282 -20.03 4.92 -1.01
C LEU A 282 -18.69 5.06 -0.28
N ARG A 283 -18.72 5.61 0.94
CA ARG A 283 -17.53 5.70 1.79
C ARG A 283 -17.00 4.30 2.09
N GLU A 284 -17.87 3.38 2.47
CA GLU A 284 -17.52 1.99 2.76
C GLU A 284 -16.92 1.31 1.52
N LEU A 285 -17.50 1.53 0.35
CA LEU A 285 -17.01 1.01 -0.93
C LEU A 285 -15.60 1.52 -1.25
N ILE A 286 -15.35 2.84 -1.15
CA ILE A 286 -14.05 3.44 -1.43
C ILE A 286 -12.99 2.86 -0.49
N ILE A 287 -13.29 2.79 0.82
CA ILE A 287 -12.37 2.24 1.82
C ILE A 287 -12.14 0.73 1.62
N CYS A 288 -13.19 -0.06 1.42
CA CYS A 288 -13.06 -1.51 1.21
C CYS A 288 -12.30 -1.85 -0.08
N SER A 289 -12.41 -1.01 -1.11
CA SER A 289 -11.64 -1.16 -2.36
C SER A 289 -10.15 -0.96 -2.13
N TYR A 290 -9.76 0.03 -1.33
CA TYR A 290 -8.36 0.21 -0.92
C TYR A 290 -7.88 -0.93 -0.02
N ILE A 291 -8.69 -1.35 0.96
CA ILE A 291 -8.37 -2.48 1.83
C ILE A 291 -8.14 -3.74 1.00
N THR A 292 -8.93 -3.98 -0.05
CA THR A 292 -8.74 -5.11 -0.96
C THR A 292 -7.38 -5.07 -1.67
N LEU A 293 -6.93 -3.89 -2.09
CA LEU A 293 -5.60 -3.72 -2.66
C LEU A 293 -4.51 -3.99 -1.61
N ALA A 294 -4.66 -3.47 -0.39
CA ALA A 294 -3.70 -3.65 0.69
C ALA A 294 -3.61 -5.11 1.17
N THR A 295 -4.75 -5.79 1.36
CA THR A 295 -4.81 -7.21 1.74
C THR A 295 -4.31 -8.11 0.62
N GLY A 296 -4.56 -7.75 -0.64
CA GLY A 296 -4.02 -8.46 -1.81
C GLY A 296 -2.50 -8.42 -1.85
N LEU A 297 -1.90 -7.24 -1.68
CA LEU A 297 -0.44 -7.09 -1.58
C LEU A 297 0.14 -7.81 -0.36
N CYS A 298 -0.57 -7.79 0.77
CA CYS A 298 -0.12 -8.53 1.94
C CYS A 298 -0.16 -10.04 1.73
N SER A 299 -1.24 -10.58 1.17
CA SER A 299 -1.32 -11.99 0.79
C SER A 299 -0.17 -12.37 -0.16
N ALA A 300 0.08 -11.57 -1.20
CA ALA A 300 1.20 -11.79 -2.10
C ALA A 300 2.57 -11.77 -1.38
N SER A 301 2.75 -10.88 -0.40
CA SER A 301 3.98 -10.82 0.41
C SER A 301 4.23 -12.09 1.23
N THR A 302 3.16 -12.76 1.71
CA THR A 302 3.29 -14.03 2.44
C THR A 302 3.76 -15.17 1.53
N MET A 303 3.45 -15.12 0.22
CA MET A 303 3.89 -16.08 -0.79
C MET A 303 5.35 -15.87 -1.22
N ILE A 304 5.75 -14.60 -1.39
CA ILE A 304 7.10 -14.24 -1.89
C ILE A 304 8.18 -14.38 -0.81
N GLN A 305 7.79 -14.47 0.48
CA GLN A 305 8.68 -14.73 1.62
C GLN A 305 9.82 -13.72 1.83
N GLN A 306 9.78 -12.56 1.17
CA GLN A 306 10.78 -11.51 1.34
C GLN A 306 10.43 -10.59 2.52
N ARG A 307 11.39 -10.39 3.44
CA ARG A 307 11.20 -9.59 4.66
C ARG A 307 10.82 -8.15 4.40
N ASN A 308 11.54 -7.50 3.49
CA ASN A 308 11.32 -6.10 3.15
C ASN A 308 9.92 -5.89 2.51
N LEU A 309 9.47 -6.82 1.65
CA LEU A 309 8.12 -6.80 1.09
C LEU A 309 7.06 -7.03 2.17
N ARG A 310 7.32 -7.92 3.12
CA ARG A 310 6.42 -8.21 4.23
C ARG A 310 6.30 -7.04 5.21
N LEU A 311 7.38 -6.28 5.42
CA LEU A 311 7.37 -5.03 6.18
C LEU A 311 6.55 -3.94 5.46
N ALA A 312 6.71 -3.81 4.14
CA ALA A 312 5.92 -2.87 3.34
C ALA A 312 4.43 -3.21 3.37
N ALA A 313 4.08 -4.50 3.26
CA ALA A 313 2.72 -4.98 3.39
C ALA A 313 2.14 -4.76 4.80
N LEU A 314 2.93 -4.96 5.86
CA LEU A 314 2.51 -4.69 7.24
C LEU A 314 2.10 -3.22 7.41
N VAL A 315 2.87 -2.29 6.84
CA VAL A 315 2.53 -0.86 6.86
C VAL A 315 1.19 -0.58 6.17
N LEU A 316 0.93 -1.20 5.01
CA LEU A 316 -0.36 -1.07 4.33
C LEU A 316 -1.54 -1.65 5.15
N GLN A 317 -1.30 -2.73 5.91
CA GLN A 317 -2.31 -3.25 6.84
C GLN A 317 -2.58 -2.30 8.00
N ILE A 318 -1.54 -1.68 8.56
CA ILE A 318 -1.68 -0.66 9.61
C ILE A 318 -2.51 0.52 9.11
N ILE A 319 -2.22 1.02 7.90
CA ILE A 319 -3.05 2.06 7.25
C ILE A 319 -4.49 1.58 7.13
N SER A 320 -4.71 0.34 6.68
CA SER A 320 -6.07 -0.23 6.55
C SER A 320 -6.82 -0.24 7.89
N LEU A 321 -6.16 -0.55 9.00
CA LEU A 321 -6.75 -0.46 10.35
C LEU A 321 -7.08 0.99 10.72
N PHE A 322 -6.19 1.94 10.45
CA PHE A 322 -6.49 3.37 10.66
C PHE A 322 -7.69 3.84 9.85
N LEU A 323 -7.87 3.36 8.62
CA LEU A 323 -9.05 3.69 7.81
C LEU A 323 -10.34 3.14 8.42
N ILE A 324 -10.32 1.88 8.88
CA ILE A 324 -11.47 1.25 9.52
C ILE A 324 -11.87 2.02 10.78
N PHE A 325 -10.94 2.25 11.71
CA PHE A 325 -11.23 2.92 12.97
C PHE A 325 -11.48 4.43 12.81
N GLY A 326 -10.79 5.09 11.88
CA GLY A 326 -10.90 6.52 11.65
C GLY A 326 -12.16 6.93 10.86
N HIS A 327 -12.69 6.05 10.01
CA HIS A 327 -13.77 6.43 9.10
C HIS A 327 -15.01 5.51 9.10
N MET A 328 -14.87 4.23 9.48
CA MET A 328 -15.98 3.26 9.40
C MET A 328 -16.57 2.94 10.78
N ILE A 329 -15.74 2.71 11.79
CA ILE A 329 -16.13 2.36 13.16
C ILE A 329 -15.97 3.57 14.08
N THR A 330 -16.64 4.68 13.74
CA THR A 330 -16.72 5.87 14.60
C THR A 330 -18.11 5.98 15.22
N ALA A 331 -18.23 6.66 16.37
CA ALA A 331 -19.51 6.86 17.04
C ALA A 331 -20.52 7.56 16.12
N ASP A 332 -20.08 8.61 15.41
CA ASP A 332 -20.91 9.34 14.45
C ASP A 332 -21.37 8.45 13.30
N ARG A 333 -20.49 7.56 12.81
CA ARG A 333 -20.86 6.66 11.72
C ARG A 333 -21.83 5.58 12.17
N ILE A 334 -21.58 4.95 13.32
CA ILE A 334 -22.48 3.92 13.88
C ILE A 334 -23.86 4.52 14.19
N THR A 335 -23.91 5.73 14.76
CA THR A 335 -25.18 6.43 15.04
C THR A 335 -25.91 6.81 13.75
N ALA A 336 -25.21 7.30 12.73
CA ALA A 336 -25.79 7.56 11.41
C ALA A 336 -26.36 6.29 10.76
N VAL A 337 -25.62 5.17 10.80
CA VAL A 337 -26.08 3.87 10.27
C VAL A 337 -27.32 3.40 11.03
N THR A 338 -27.29 3.45 12.36
CA THR A 338 -28.41 3.03 13.21
C THR A 338 -29.66 3.89 12.97
N HIS A 339 -29.47 5.21 12.85
CA HIS A 339 -30.56 6.14 12.55
C HIS A 339 -31.18 5.87 11.18
N ASN A 340 -30.34 5.65 10.16
CA ASN A 340 -30.82 5.36 8.81
C ASN A 340 -31.53 4.00 8.74
N MET A 341 -31.02 2.98 9.45
CA MET A 341 -31.72 1.70 9.61
C MET A 341 -33.09 1.87 10.25
N LYS A 342 -33.18 2.61 11.37
CA LYS A 342 -34.47 2.89 12.05
C LYS A 342 -35.44 3.61 11.13
N THR A 343 -34.95 4.58 10.36
CA THR A 343 -35.76 5.33 9.40
C THR A 343 -36.32 4.40 8.34
N MET A 344 -35.49 3.53 7.74
CA MET A 344 -35.94 2.56 6.75
C MET A 344 -36.98 1.57 7.30
N PHE A 345 -36.78 1.05 8.52
CA PHE A 345 -37.77 0.18 9.19
C PHE A 345 -39.11 0.90 9.40
N SER A 346 -39.08 2.17 9.79
CA SER A 346 -40.30 2.93 10.12
C SER A 346 -41.16 3.28 8.90
N VAL A 347 -40.56 3.39 7.72
CA VAL A 347 -41.27 3.74 6.47
C VAL A 347 -41.84 2.49 5.78
N GLY A 348 -41.51 1.27 6.26
CA GLY A 348 -42.07 0.02 5.72
C GLY A 348 -41.65 -0.28 4.28
N LEU A 349 -40.53 0.31 3.83
CA LEU A 349 -39.99 0.10 2.49
C LEU A 349 -39.37 -1.30 2.37
N ASN A 350 -40.17 -2.28 1.95
CA ASN A 350 -39.72 -3.65 1.66
C ASN A 350 -38.99 -3.78 0.29
N ARG A 351 -38.15 -2.80 -0.11
CA ARG A 351 -37.48 -2.75 -1.42
C ARG A 351 -36.12 -2.05 -1.37
N PRO A 352 -35.27 -2.24 -2.39
CA PRO A 352 -34.19 -3.23 -2.45
C PRO A 352 -33.09 -3.08 -1.37
N ILE A 353 -33.06 -1.98 -0.59
CA ILE A 353 -32.19 -1.88 0.58
C ILE A 353 -33.03 -2.17 1.80
N GLY A 354 -33.03 -3.45 2.20
CA GLY A 354 -33.41 -3.75 3.57
C GLY A 354 -32.40 -3.11 4.53
N PRO A 355 -32.82 -2.65 5.72
CA PRO A 355 -31.89 -2.34 6.82
C PRO A 355 -30.96 -3.53 7.13
N GLU A 356 -31.37 -4.74 6.77
CA GLU A 356 -30.58 -5.97 6.82
C GLU A 356 -29.28 -5.89 6.00
N SER A 357 -29.29 -5.26 4.82
CA SER A 357 -28.09 -5.12 3.98
C SER A 357 -27.02 -4.26 4.64
N LEU A 358 -27.44 -3.23 5.38
CA LEU A 358 -26.54 -2.38 6.16
C LEU A 358 -25.97 -3.10 7.36
N LEU A 359 -26.83 -3.84 8.09
CA LEU A 359 -26.41 -4.67 9.20
C LEU A 359 -25.40 -5.71 8.75
N LEU A 360 -25.66 -6.36 7.61
CA LEU A 360 -24.79 -7.36 7.00
C LEU A 360 -23.44 -6.74 6.61
N LEU A 361 -23.44 -5.58 5.94
CA LEU A 361 -22.21 -4.85 5.59
C LEU A 361 -21.35 -4.54 6.83
N TYR A 362 -21.94 -3.99 7.89
CA TYR A 362 -21.21 -3.66 9.12
C TYR A 362 -20.78 -4.88 9.94
N THR A 363 -21.54 -5.98 9.86
CA THR A 363 -21.13 -7.27 10.43
C THR A 363 -19.88 -7.78 9.71
N PHE A 364 -19.86 -7.75 8.39
CA PHE A 364 -18.69 -8.15 7.60
C PHE A 364 -17.49 -7.23 7.79
N ILE A 365 -17.70 -5.91 7.92
CA ILE A 365 -16.63 -4.96 8.27
C ILE A 365 -16.03 -5.29 9.64
N SER A 366 -16.87 -5.66 10.62
CA SER A 366 -16.40 -6.04 11.96
C SER A 366 -15.56 -7.32 11.91
N ILE A 367 -16.01 -8.35 11.17
CA ILE A 367 -15.24 -9.58 10.97
C ILE A 367 -13.93 -9.30 10.22
N LEU A 368 -13.96 -8.45 9.19
CA LEU A 368 -12.78 -8.02 8.44
C LEU A 368 -11.77 -7.31 9.33
N THR A 369 -12.24 -6.48 10.25
CA THR A 369 -11.38 -5.82 11.24
C THR A 369 -10.63 -6.83 12.09
N VAL A 370 -11.33 -7.83 12.62
CA VAL A 370 -10.72 -8.91 13.42
C VAL A 370 -9.70 -9.70 12.60
N LEU A 371 -10.02 -10.04 11.36
CA LEU A 371 -9.10 -10.76 10.46
C LEU A 371 -7.84 -9.95 10.15
N ILE A 372 -7.97 -8.65 9.84
CA ILE A 372 -6.82 -7.79 9.57
C ILE A 372 -5.96 -7.67 10.82
N VAL A 373 -6.55 -7.47 12.01
CA VAL A 373 -5.80 -7.43 13.28
C VAL A 373 -5.05 -8.74 13.51
N ALA A 374 -5.70 -9.89 13.35
CA ALA A 374 -5.06 -11.19 13.50
C ALA A 374 -3.90 -11.38 12.51
N HIS A 375 -4.09 -10.99 11.25
CA HIS A 375 -3.06 -11.06 10.22
C HIS A 375 -1.89 -10.11 10.50
N THR A 376 -2.16 -8.89 10.98
CA THR A 376 -1.14 -7.92 11.40
C THR A 376 -0.32 -8.46 12.57
N ILE A 377 -0.96 -9.00 13.62
CA ILE A 377 -0.25 -9.60 14.76
C ILE A 377 0.62 -10.77 14.29
N SER A 378 0.07 -11.67 13.48
CA SER A 378 0.80 -12.83 12.97
C SER A 378 2.00 -12.42 12.11
N THR A 379 1.85 -11.37 11.28
CA THR A 379 2.94 -10.80 10.49
C THR A 379 4.03 -10.17 11.38
N ILE A 380 3.67 -9.46 12.44
CA ILE A 380 4.63 -8.92 13.42
C ILE A 380 5.39 -10.06 14.09
N LEU A 381 4.70 -11.10 14.55
CA LEU A 381 5.33 -12.27 15.18
C LEU A 381 6.31 -12.98 14.23
N ALA A 382 5.94 -13.13 12.96
CA ALA A 382 6.83 -13.69 11.94
C ALA A 382 8.08 -12.83 11.70
N LEU A 383 7.94 -11.51 11.72
CA LEU A 383 9.07 -10.58 11.60
C LEU A 383 9.97 -10.61 12.85
N CYS A 384 9.41 -10.72 14.05
CA CYS A 384 10.16 -10.77 15.31
C CYS A 384 10.93 -12.08 15.52
N LYS A 385 10.38 -13.23 15.12
CA LYS A 385 11.06 -14.54 15.25
C LYS A 385 12.40 -14.56 14.51
N ASN A 386 12.45 -13.98 13.30
CA ASN A 386 13.69 -13.89 12.53
C ASN A 386 14.75 -12.95 13.12
N PHE A 387 14.38 -12.10 14.07
CA PHE A 387 15.34 -11.25 14.80
C PHE A 387 16.03 -12.00 15.95
N SER A 388 15.41 -13.09 16.43
CA SER A 388 15.88 -13.83 17.62
C SER A 388 16.86 -14.96 17.28
N ASP A 389 16.91 -15.41 16.02
CA ASP A 389 17.79 -16.49 15.55
C ASP A 389 18.85 -15.99 14.55
N PRO A 390 19.90 -15.26 14.98
CA PRO A 390 21.01 -14.91 14.09
C PRO A 390 21.88 -16.12 13.70
N LEU A 391 21.85 -17.21 14.49
CA LEU A 391 22.73 -18.39 14.36
C LEU A 391 22.34 -19.37 13.24
N THR A 392 21.10 -19.33 12.73
CA THR A 392 20.66 -20.19 11.61
C THR A 392 20.95 -19.58 10.24
N SER A 393 21.19 -18.27 10.16
CA SER A 393 21.53 -17.60 8.90
C SER A 393 22.92 -17.97 8.38
N SER A 394 23.89 -18.28 9.25
CA SER A 394 25.20 -18.81 8.81
C SER A 394 25.09 -20.25 8.31
N ASN A 395 24.16 -21.04 8.86
CA ASN A 395 23.99 -22.44 8.49
C ASN A 395 23.27 -22.64 7.15
N MET A 396 22.36 -21.74 6.76
CA MET A 396 21.77 -21.76 5.41
C MET A 396 22.75 -21.30 4.32
N TYR A 397 23.66 -20.37 4.64
CA TYR A 397 24.69 -19.94 3.70
C TYR A 397 25.76 -21.02 3.46
N SER A 398 26.09 -21.82 4.48
CA SER A 398 26.95 -22.99 4.32
C SER A 398 26.27 -24.12 3.54
N GLN A 399 24.97 -24.38 3.76
CA GLN A 399 24.23 -25.40 3.00
C GLN A 399 24.07 -25.06 1.51
N GLN A 400 23.86 -23.79 1.15
CA GLN A 400 23.81 -23.39 -0.27
C GLN A 400 25.18 -23.41 -0.97
N LEU A 401 26.28 -23.29 -0.21
CA LEU A 401 27.63 -23.45 -0.74
C LEU A 401 27.97 -24.93 -0.96
N ASP A 402 27.54 -25.82 -0.07
CA ASP A 402 27.73 -27.27 -0.22
C ASP A 402 26.90 -27.86 -1.38
N GLU A 403 25.62 -27.48 -1.53
CA GLU A 403 24.78 -27.94 -2.66
C GLU A 403 25.27 -27.39 -4.02
N GLY A 404 25.86 -26.19 -4.02
CA GLY A 404 26.49 -25.61 -5.21
C GLY A 404 27.80 -26.32 -5.62
N GLN A 405 28.54 -26.88 -4.67
CA GLN A 405 29.75 -27.66 -4.95
C GLN A 405 29.43 -29.10 -5.37
N GLU A 406 28.41 -29.75 -4.81
CA GLU A 406 27.98 -31.09 -5.25
C GLU A 406 27.45 -31.09 -6.69
N HIS A 407 26.69 -30.07 -7.10
CA HIS A 407 26.21 -29.97 -8.49
C HIS A 407 27.32 -29.67 -9.50
N SER A 408 28.40 -28.99 -9.09
CA SER A 408 29.56 -28.74 -9.97
C SER A 408 30.45 -29.97 -10.12
N ALA A 409 30.49 -30.88 -9.15
CA ALA A 409 31.22 -32.15 -9.25
C ALA A 409 30.54 -33.14 -10.20
N TYR A 410 29.21 -33.10 -10.32
CA TYR A 410 28.45 -33.98 -11.21
C TYR A 410 28.59 -33.64 -12.71
N HIS A 411 28.92 -32.38 -13.04
CA HIS A 411 29.13 -31.95 -14.43
C HIS A 411 30.59 -32.05 -14.92
N ALA A 412 31.54 -32.39 -14.06
CA ALA A 412 32.93 -32.60 -14.44
C ALA A 412 33.26 -34.06 -14.82
N ASN A 413 32.31 -34.99 -14.68
CA ASN A 413 32.45 -36.42 -14.98
C ASN A 413 31.54 -36.93 -16.12
N ILE A 414 31.14 -36.04 -17.04
CA ILE A 414 30.63 -36.36 -18.38
C ILE A 414 31.53 -35.65 -19.37
#